data_AF-A0A7C5M9E8-F1
#
_entry.id   AF-A0A7C5M9E8-F1
#
_cell.length_a   1.000
_cell.length_b   1.000
_cell.length_c   1.000
_cell.angle_alpha   90.00
_cell.angle_beta   90.00
_cell.angle_gamma   90.00
#
_symmetry.space_group_name_H-M   'P 1'
#
loop_
_entity.id
_entity.type
_entity.pdbx_description
1 polymer ?
#
loop_
_entity_poly.entity_id
_entity_poly.type
_entity_poly.pdbx_seq_one_letter_code
_entity_poly.pdbx_strand_id
1 'polypeptide(L)'
;LAHADLALAASGTVTVEAALLGTPMVTYYRVSQATWHLGRRLVDVPYYSMVNLVAGRKLVPELIQNEMSGETLAAEAVRLLKDAEARESMRAGLAEVAARLRGEADPMQKAAIVVQQLLCNSKGASYVA
;
A
#
# COMPACT_ATOMS: atom_id res chain seq x y z
N LEU A 1 -8.98 -8.72 9.28
CA LEU A 1 -7.82 -7.82 9.49
C LEU A 1 -7.94 -7.03 10.80
N ALA A 2 -9.04 -6.29 11.02
CA ALA A 2 -9.20 -5.41 12.20
C ALA A 2 -9.00 -6.08 13.58
N HIS A 3 -9.19 -7.40 13.70
CA HIS A 3 -9.02 -8.15 14.95
C HIS A 3 -7.77 -9.05 14.97
N ALA A 4 -6.91 -8.97 13.95
CA ALA A 4 -5.68 -9.74 13.92
C ALA A 4 -4.55 -8.97 14.64
N ASP A 5 -3.71 -9.69 15.37
CA ASP A 5 -2.49 -9.13 15.98
C ASP A 5 -1.44 -8.77 14.93
N LEU A 6 -1.42 -9.53 13.82
CA LEU A 6 -0.52 -9.37 12.69
C LEU A 6 -1.17 -9.93 11.42
N ALA A 7 -0.92 -9.30 10.28
CA ALA A 7 -1.27 -9.82 8.96
C ALA A 7 -0.03 -10.20 8.14
N LEU A 8 -0.05 -11.36 7.50
CA LEU A 8 0.86 -11.66 6.39
C LEU A 8 0.14 -11.22 5.11
N ALA A 9 0.61 -10.14 4.51
CA ALA A 9 -0.08 -9.47 3.42
C ALA A 9 0.68 -9.62 2.11
N ALA A 10 0.07 -10.26 1.11
CA ALA A 10 0.60 -10.22 -0.24
C ALA A 10 0.61 -8.76 -0.75
N SER A 11 1.65 -8.35 -1.48
CA SER A 11 1.75 -7.00 -2.04
C SER A 11 0.52 -6.68 -2.92
N GLY A 12 -0.32 -5.73 -2.49
CA GLY A 12 -1.62 -5.44 -3.11
C GLY A 12 -2.53 -4.58 -2.23
N THR A 13 -3.83 -4.51 -2.58
CA THR A 13 -4.84 -3.71 -1.87
C THR A 13 -4.98 -4.07 -0.40
N VAL A 14 -4.74 -5.34 -0.05
CA VAL A 14 -4.75 -5.83 1.33
C VAL A 14 -3.77 -5.07 2.23
N THR A 15 -2.66 -4.56 1.68
CA THR A 15 -1.71 -3.73 2.45
C THR A 15 -2.32 -2.38 2.84
N VAL A 16 -3.12 -1.79 1.96
CA VAL A 16 -3.83 -0.54 2.21
C VAL A 16 -4.96 -0.77 3.21
N GLU A 17 -5.73 -1.83 3.04
CA GLU A 17 -6.81 -2.21 3.96
C GLU A 17 -6.26 -2.43 5.38
N ALA A 18 -5.16 -3.18 5.50
CA ALA A 18 -4.51 -3.41 6.79
C ALA A 18 -3.98 -2.11 7.40
N ALA A 19 -3.42 -1.19 6.60
CA ALA A 19 -2.98 0.13 7.07
C ALA A 19 -4.15 0.99 7.57
N LEU A 20 -5.26 1.05 6.83
CA LEU A 20 -6.46 1.79 7.22
C LEU A 20 -7.11 1.24 8.49
N LEU A 21 -6.98 -0.06 8.74
CA LEU A 21 -7.44 -0.75 9.95
C LEU A 21 -6.39 -0.74 11.09
N GLY A 22 -5.19 -0.20 10.84
CA GLY A 22 -4.10 -0.16 11.82
C GLY A 22 -3.57 -1.54 12.21
N THR A 23 -3.74 -2.56 11.37
CA THR A 23 -3.26 -3.93 11.59
C THR A 23 -1.78 -4.03 11.23
N PRO A 24 -0.87 -4.37 12.16
CA PRO A 24 0.53 -4.65 11.86
C PRO A 24 0.65 -5.70 10.77
N MET A 25 1.65 -5.59 9.90
CA MET A 25 1.80 -6.53 8.79
C MET A 25 3.25 -6.81 8.41
N VAL A 26 3.45 -7.98 7.83
CA VAL A 26 4.62 -8.30 7.00
C VAL A 26 4.15 -8.41 5.56
N THR A 27 4.76 -7.62 4.68
CA THR A 27 4.44 -7.65 3.26
C THR A 27 5.37 -8.59 2.53
N TYR A 28 4.82 -9.39 1.61
CA TYR A 28 5.61 -10.32 0.83
C TYR A 28 5.10 -10.43 -0.60
N TYR A 29 6.00 -10.74 -1.53
CA TYR A 29 5.62 -11.02 -2.91
C TYR A 29 6.63 -11.94 -3.60
N ARG A 30 6.11 -12.91 -4.36
CA ARG A 30 6.92 -13.80 -5.19
C ARG A 30 6.26 -14.04 -6.55
N VAL A 31 6.92 -13.60 -7.62
CA VAL A 31 6.57 -13.87 -9.02
C VAL A 31 7.53 -14.86 -9.66
N SER A 32 7.18 -15.35 -10.84
CA SER A 32 8.06 -16.20 -11.65
C SER A 32 9.40 -15.50 -11.93
N GLN A 33 10.48 -16.28 -12.06
CA GLN A 33 11.81 -15.72 -12.34
C GLN A 33 11.84 -14.95 -13.66
N ALA A 34 11.16 -15.45 -14.69
CA ALA A 34 11.04 -14.75 -15.97
C ALA A 34 10.37 -13.38 -15.81
N THR A 35 9.24 -13.33 -15.09
CA THR A 35 8.53 -12.07 -14.79
C THR A 35 9.43 -11.11 -14.01
N TRP A 36 10.19 -11.60 -13.04
CA TRP A 36 11.09 -10.75 -12.26
C TRP A 36 12.23 -10.17 -13.08
N HIS A 37 12.91 -11.00 -13.89
CA HIS A 37 14.04 -10.53 -14.69
C HIS A 37 13.65 -9.50 -15.75
N LEU A 38 12.45 -9.64 -16.32
CA LEU A 38 11.89 -8.67 -17.26
C LEU A 38 11.35 -7.43 -16.53
N GLY A 39 10.54 -7.64 -15.49
CA GLY A 39 9.84 -6.58 -14.77
C GLY A 39 10.74 -5.71 -13.91
N ARG A 40 11.83 -6.23 -13.33
CA ARG A 40 12.74 -5.46 -12.47
C ARG A 40 13.39 -4.27 -13.19
N ARG A 41 13.54 -4.32 -14.52
CA ARG A 41 14.07 -3.20 -15.31
C ARG A 41 13.02 -2.11 -15.58
N LEU A 42 11.74 -2.42 -15.42
CA LEU A 42 10.63 -1.51 -15.67
C LEU A 42 10.12 -0.83 -14.40
N VAL A 43 10.44 -1.40 -13.23
CA VAL A 43 9.97 -0.93 -11.93
C VAL A 43 11.11 -0.19 -11.21
N ASP A 44 11.10 1.13 -11.30
CA ASP A 44 12.06 2.03 -10.63
C ASP A 44 11.37 2.76 -9.47
N VAL A 45 11.19 2.05 -8.36
CA VAL A 45 10.61 2.59 -7.13
C VAL A 45 11.42 2.11 -5.92
N PRO A 46 11.53 2.93 -4.84
CA PRO A 46 12.31 2.57 -3.66
C PRO A 46 11.66 1.46 -2.81
N TYR A 47 10.35 1.25 -2.96
CA TYR A 47 9.57 0.25 -2.23
C TYR A 47 8.51 -0.36 -3.14
N TYR A 48 8.14 -1.62 -2.92
CA TYR A 48 7.12 -2.32 -3.70
C TYR A 48 5.73 -2.27 -3.07
N SER A 49 5.64 -2.21 -1.74
CA SER A 49 4.35 -2.11 -1.04
C SER A 49 3.84 -0.68 -1.04
N MET A 50 2.53 -0.53 -1.22
CA MET A 50 1.88 0.79 -1.22
C MET A 50 2.06 1.52 0.11
N VAL A 51 2.09 0.77 1.21
CA VAL A 51 2.29 1.31 2.56
C VAL A 51 3.66 1.96 2.71
N ASN A 52 4.74 1.28 2.28
CA ASN A 52 6.09 1.86 2.34
C ASN A 52 6.26 3.02 1.36
N LEU A 53 5.65 2.94 0.16
CA LEU A 53 5.63 4.03 -0.81
C LEU A 53 4.98 5.30 -0.24
N VAL A 54 3.79 5.18 0.36
CA VAL A 54 3.08 6.32 0.98
C VAL A 54 3.81 6.83 2.21
N ALA A 55 4.44 5.94 2.99
CA ALA A 55 5.26 6.34 4.14
C ALA A 55 6.55 7.06 3.73
N GLY A 56 7.09 6.77 2.54
CA GLY A 56 8.40 7.25 2.09
C GLY A 56 9.57 6.62 2.85
N ARG A 57 9.32 5.52 3.57
CA ARG A 57 10.31 4.77 4.37
C ARG A 57 9.89 3.31 4.48
N LYS A 58 10.83 2.43 4.86
CA LYS A 58 10.53 1.04 5.23
C LYS A 58 9.79 1.01 6.58
N LEU A 59 8.48 1.18 6.53
CA LEU A 59 7.57 1.13 7.69
C LEU A 59 7.21 -0.31 8.05
N VAL A 60 6.90 -1.12 7.03
CA VAL A 60 6.59 -2.55 7.19
C VAL A 60 7.70 -3.39 6.57
N PRO A 61 8.03 -4.57 7.12
CA PRO A 61 8.93 -5.50 6.46
C PRO A 61 8.35 -5.87 5.09
N GLU A 62 9.24 -5.92 4.09
CA GLU A 62 8.89 -6.12 2.69
C GLU A 62 9.82 -7.19 2.14
N LEU A 63 9.31 -8.41 1.99
CA LEU A 63 10.05 -9.59 1.57
C LEU A 63 9.75 -9.89 0.10
N ILE A 64 10.67 -9.55 -0.79
CA ILE A 64 10.46 -9.60 -2.24
C ILE A 64 11.40 -10.63 -2.87
N GLN A 65 10.83 -11.51 -3.70
CA GLN A 65 11.58 -12.50 -4.47
C GLN A 65 12.55 -13.35 -3.64
N ASN A 66 13.85 -13.05 -3.69
CA ASN A 66 14.89 -13.82 -3.01
C ASN A 66 14.87 -13.60 -1.49
N GLU A 67 14.36 -12.47 -1.02
CA GLU A 67 14.12 -12.23 0.41
C GLU A 67 12.85 -12.95 0.89
N MET A 68 12.01 -13.44 -0.02
CA MET A 68 10.78 -14.15 0.31
C MET A 68 11.04 -15.66 0.42
N SER A 69 11.09 -16.14 1.66
CA SER A 69 11.04 -17.56 2.02
C SER A 69 10.04 -17.79 3.17
N GLY A 70 9.68 -19.05 3.44
CA GLY A 70 8.82 -19.37 4.58
C GLY A 70 9.47 -19.01 5.92
N GLU A 71 10.78 -19.25 6.02
CA GLU A 71 11.58 -19.01 7.21
C GLU A 71 11.72 -17.52 7.51
N THR A 72 12.03 -16.70 6.50
CA THR A 72 12.16 -15.24 6.64
C THR A 72 10.82 -14.59 6.98
N LEU A 73 9.74 -15.03 6.31
CA LEU A 73 8.38 -14.57 6.61
C LEU A 73 7.96 -14.91 8.05
N ALA A 74 8.22 -16.15 8.48
CA ALA A 74 7.93 -16.58 9.85
C ALA A 74 8.79 -15.83 10.89
N ALA A 75 10.06 -15.58 10.59
CA ALA A 75 10.96 -14.85 11.49
C ALA A 75 10.46 -13.41 11.73
N GLU A 76 10.11 -12.67 10.67
CA GLU A 76 9.54 -11.32 10.80
C GLU A 76 8.20 -11.33 11.53
N ALA A 77 7.35 -12.33 11.24
CA ALA A 77 6.07 -12.47 11.90
C ALA A 77 6.23 -12.70 13.41
N VAL A 78 7.10 -13.63 13.79
CA VAL A 78 7.39 -13.94 15.20
C VAL A 78 8.05 -12.76 15.89
N ARG A 79 8.97 -12.04 15.22
CA ARG A 79 9.57 -10.81 15.76
C ARG A 79 8.49 -9.80 16.09
N LEU A 80 7.60 -9.48 15.16
CA LEU A 80 6.49 -8.56 15.41
C LEU A 80 5.53 -9.09 16.47
N LEU A 81 5.21 -10.39 16.53
CA LEU A 81 4.33 -10.93 17.59
C LEU A 81 4.96 -10.91 18.99
N LYS A 82 6.29 -10.92 19.11
CA LYS A 82 6.99 -10.90 20.41
C LYS A 82 7.39 -9.49 20.85
N ASP A 83 7.69 -8.61 19.91
CA ASP A 83 8.16 -7.26 20.18
C ASP A 83 7.00 -6.26 20.17
N ALA A 84 6.53 -5.89 21.37
CA ALA A 84 5.43 -4.94 21.52
C ALA A 84 5.80 -3.54 21.04
N GLU A 85 7.05 -3.10 21.26
CA GLU A 85 7.50 -1.78 20.85
C GLU A 85 7.54 -1.66 19.32
N ALA A 86 8.05 -2.69 18.64
CA ALA A 86 8.02 -2.74 17.18
C ALA A 86 6.59 -2.73 16.62
N ARG A 87 5.64 -3.41 17.25
CA ARG A 87 4.22 -3.36 16.83
C ARG A 87 3.62 -1.98 17.00
N GLU A 88 3.81 -1.35 18.16
CA GLU A 88 3.21 -0.04 18.43
C GLU A 88 3.83 1.06 17.55
N SER A 89 5.15 1.01 17.33
CA SER A 89 5.82 1.88 16.35
C SER A 89 5.27 1.70 14.94
N MET A 90 5.04 0.45 14.52
CA MET A 90 4.39 0.17 13.24
C MET A 90 2.96 0.71 13.19
N ARG A 91 2.14 0.50 14.22
CA ARG A 91 0.76 1.02 14.29
C ARG A 91 0.72 2.54 14.17
N ALA A 92 1.63 3.24 14.86
CA ALA A 92 1.76 4.69 14.76
C ALA A 92 2.05 5.13 13.31
N GLY A 93 3.03 4.49 12.64
CA GLY A 93 3.31 4.77 11.25
C GLY A 93 2.18 4.39 10.28
N LEU A 94 1.43 3.31 10.57
CA LEU A 94 0.25 2.95 9.78
C LEU A 94 -0.86 3.99 9.91
N ALA A 95 -1.02 4.60 11.09
CA ALA A 95 -1.95 5.71 11.29
C ALA A 95 -1.55 6.95 10.46
N GLU A 96 -0.25 7.25 10.36
CA GLU A 96 0.26 8.31 9.47
C GLU A 96 -0.09 8.02 8.00
N VAL A 97 0.14 6.78 7.55
CA VAL A 97 -0.21 6.34 6.19
C VAL A 97 -1.71 6.42 5.95
N ALA A 98 -2.53 5.95 6.90
CA ALA A 98 -3.99 6.01 6.81
C ALA A 98 -4.50 7.45 6.71
N ALA A 99 -3.91 8.38 7.47
CA ALA A 99 -4.25 9.80 7.40
C ALA A 99 -3.96 10.38 6.00
N ARG A 100 -2.81 10.03 5.40
CA ARG A 100 -2.46 10.46 4.03
C ARG A 100 -3.42 9.92 2.97
N LEU A 101 -3.96 8.71 3.19
CA LEU A 101 -4.85 8.04 2.23
C LEU A 101 -6.31 8.50 2.30
N ARG A 102 -6.81 8.96 3.45
CA ARG A 102 -8.23 9.34 3.63
C ARG A 102 -8.64 10.55 2.78
N GLY A 103 -7.68 11.40 2.39
CA GLY A 103 -7.95 12.59 1.60
C GLY A 103 -8.87 13.61 2.31
N GLU A 104 -9.00 14.80 1.73
CA GLU A 104 -9.80 15.88 2.33
C GLU A 104 -11.30 15.82 2.01
N ALA A 105 -11.69 15.05 0.98
CA ALA A 105 -13.09 14.89 0.60
C ALA A 105 -13.31 13.51 -0.03
N ASP A 106 -14.57 13.10 -0.11
CA ASP A 106 -14.99 11.86 -0.72
C ASP A 106 -14.42 11.72 -2.15
N PRO A 107 -13.61 10.69 -2.43
CA PRO A 107 -13.03 10.48 -3.76
C PRO A 107 -14.10 10.28 -4.84
N MET A 108 -15.26 9.71 -4.51
CA MET A 108 -16.36 9.55 -5.48
C MET A 108 -16.97 10.90 -5.83
N GLN A 109 -17.21 11.75 -4.83
CA GLN A 109 -17.68 13.13 -5.02
C GLN A 109 -16.69 13.92 -5.89
N LYS A 110 -15.39 13.85 -5.57
CA LYS A 110 -14.33 14.52 -6.35
C LYS A 110 -14.33 14.05 -7.80
N ALA A 111 -14.39 12.73 -8.04
CA ALA A 111 -14.45 12.18 -9.39
C ALA A 111 -15.68 12.68 -10.17
N ALA A 112 -16.86 12.70 -9.53
CA ALA A 112 -18.09 13.19 -10.14
C ALA A 112 -17.99 14.67 -10.56
N ILE A 113 -17.42 15.53 -9.70
CA ILE A 113 -17.19 16.95 -10.00
C ILE A 113 -16.28 17.11 -11.22
N VAL A 114 -15.17 16.37 -11.28
CA VAL A 114 -14.23 16.43 -12.41
C VAL A 114 -14.90 15.99 -13.72
N VAL A 115 -15.68 14.90 -13.69
CA VAL A 115 -16.43 14.45 -14.87
C VAL A 115 -17.45 15.49 -15.32
N GLN A 116 -18.19 16.10 -14.39
CA GLN A 116 -19.15 17.17 -14.70
C GLN A 116 -18.46 18.37 -15.36
N GLN A 117 -17.31 18.81 -14.83
CA GLN A 117 -16.54 19.92 -15.38
C GLN A 117 -16.09 19.64 -16.82
N LEU A 118 -15.60 18.43 -17.12
CA LEU A 118 -15.20 18.04 -18.46
C LEU A 118 -16.39 18.08 -19.45
N LEU A 119 -17.56 17.59 -19.02
CA LEU A 119 -18.77 17.59 -19.85
C LEU A 119 -19.30 19.02 -20.09
N CYS A 120 -19.32 19.88 -19.06
CA CYS A 120 -19.74 21.27 -19.21
C CYS A 120 -18.79 22.09 -20.09
N ASN A 121 -17.47 21.91 -19.93
CA ASN A 121 -16.47 22.59 -20.75
C ASN A 121 -16.52 22.14 -22.22
N SER A 122 -16.80 20.86 -22.49
CA SER A 122 -16.97 20.36 -23.86
C SER A 122 -18.20 20.93 -24.59
N LYS A 123 -19.27 21.30 -23.86
CA LYS A 123 -20.46 21.93 -24.45
C LYS A 123 -20.31 23.42 -24.77
N GLY A 124 -19.27 24.08 -24.24
CA GLY A 124 -18.94 25.47 -24.57
C GLY A 124 -18.12 25.66 -25.85
N ALA A 125 -17.48 24.60 -26.37
CA ALA A 125 -16.63 24.65 -27.56
C ALA A 125 -17.38 24.34 -28.88
N SER A 126 -18.64 23.91 -28.83
CA SER A 126 -19.42 23.53 -30.03
C SER A 126 -20.58 24.47 -30.37
N TYR A 127 -20.66 25.67 -29.77
CA TYR A 127 -21.69 26.67 -30.08
C TYR A 127 -21.10 28.05 -30.39
N VAL A 128 -19.96 28.07 -31.10
CA VAL A 128 -19.41 29.28 -31.73
C VAL A 128 -18.83 28.89 -33.09
N ALA A 129 -19.72 28.55 -34.03
CA ALA A 129 -19.42 28.49 -35.46
C ALA A 129 -20.70 28.76 -36.24
#